data_AF-A0A943WW79-F1
#
_entry.id   AF-A0A943WW79-F1
#
_cell.length_a   1.000
_cell.length_b   1.000
_cell.length_c   1.000
_cell.angle_alpha   90.00
_cell.angle_beta   90.00
_cell.angle_gamma   90.00
#
_symmetry.space_group_name_H-M   'P 1'
#
loop_
_entity.id
_entity.type
_entity.pdbx_description
1 polymer ?
#
loop_
_entity_poly.entity_id
_entity_poly.type
_entity_poly.pdbx_seq_one_letter_code
_entity_poly.pdbx_strand_id
1 'polypeptide(L)'
;MLARVDPAAEALLACPEAYPEELLELAVRNPEALEFVVRYPQEKDAKAADSVGEVERGAYPLLMQWDLRWGYAPYGDGLMALNGCGPTALSMVVCGLTGDGSITPWTVAQYADEAGYYVDGAGSKWELMSTGCQHFGLVARELPLDRSIMVRALEEGQPIVCSVGPGDFTTSGHFVLLIGVEDGKFRVNDPNRRSNSEKLWDYDTLAPQIRNLWAYTLA
;
A
#
# COMPACT_ATOMS: atom_id res chain seq x y z
N MET A 1 -8.89 -34.99 -13.79
CA MET A 1 -7.50 -34.62 -13.43
C MET A 1 -7.62 -33.78 -12.17
N LEU A 2 -7.35 -34.37 -10.99
CA LEU A 2 -7.48 -33.66 -9.72
C LEU A 2 -6.43 -32.53 -9.71
N ALA A 3 -6.87 -31.28 -9.63
CA ALA A 3 -5.97 -30.15 -9.48
C ALA A 3 -5.13 -30.37 -8.22
N ARG A 4 -3.79 -30.36 -8.37
CA ARG A 4 -2.89 -30.36 -7.21
C ARG A 4 -3.23 -29.12 -6.39
N VAL A 5 -3.60 -29.33 -5.13
CA VAL A 5 -3.75 -28.24 -4.17
C VAL A 5 -2.35 -27.66 -3.96
N ASP A 6 -2.25 -26.33 -3.92
CA ASP A 6 -1.00 -25.63 -3.62
C ASP A 6 -0.49 -26.08 -2.24
N PRO A 7 0.78 -26.53 -2.08
CA PRO A 7 1.32 -26.92 -0.78
C PRO A 7 1.14 -25.86 0.32
N ALA A 8 1.11 -24.57 -0.04
CA ALA A 8 0.83 -23.48 0.88
C ALA A 8 -0.64 -23.50 1.35
N ALA A 9 -1.59 -23.78 0.44
CA ALA A 9 -2.99 -23.96 0.79
C ALA A 9 -3.23 -25.24 1.61
N GLU A 10 -2.48 -26.32 1.37
CA GLU A 10 -2.53 -27.53 2.20
C GLU A 10 -2.10 -27.25 3.65
N ALA A 11 -1.06 -26.44 3.85
CA ALA A 11 -0.60 -26.04 5.18
C ALA A 11 -1.65 -25.24 5.97
N LEU A 12 -2.40 -24.35 5.30
CA LEU A 12 -3.53 -23.64 5.91
C LEU A 12 -4.64 -24.59 6.34
N LEU A 13 -5.05 -25.49 5.45
CA LEU A 13 -6.16 -26.42 5.69
C LEU A 13 -5.85 -27.45 6.78
N ALA A 14 -4.57 -27.76 7.01
CA ALA A 14 -4.15 -28.72 8.01
C ALA A 14 -4.31 -28.22 9.46
N CYS A 15 -4.20 -26.91 9.70
CA CYS A 15 -4.30 -26.31 11.04
C CYS A 15 -4.83 -24.85 10.95
N PRO A 16 -6.08 -24.64 10.52
CA PRO A 16 -6.65 -23.31 10.33
C PRO A 16 -6.69 -22.48 11.63
N GLU A 17 -6.80 -23.14 12.79
CA GLU A 17 -6.79 -22.53 14.12
C GLU A 17 -5.47 -21.85 14.50
N ALA A 18 -4.37 -22.10 13.77
CA ALA A 18 -3.10 -21.41 13.98
C ALA A 18 -3.07 -19.98 13.41
N TYR A 19 -4.10 -19.58 12.67
CA TYR A 19 -4.16 -18.30 11.95
C TYR A 19 -5.36 -17.47 12.43
N PRO A 20 -5.18 -16.14 12.61
CA PRO A 20 -6.30 -15.21 12.78
C PRO A 20 -7.27 -15.30 11.60
N GLU A 21 -8.57 -15.11 11.86
CA GLU A 21 -9.62 -15.18 10.85
C GLU A 21 -9.36 -14.19 9.70
N GLU A 22 -8.92 -12.98 10.03
CA GLU A 22 -8.64 -11.90 9.09
C GLU A 22 -7.51 -12.26 8.11
N LEU A 23 -6.54 -13.08 8.54
CA LEU A 23 -5.47 -13.55 7.65
C LEU A 23 -5.94 -14.68 6.74
N LEU A 24 -6.84 -15.55 7.20
CA LEU A 24 -7.50 -16.53 6.34
C LEU A 24 -8.36 -15.83 5.28
N GLU A 25 -9.10 -14.79 5.67
CA GLU A 25 -9.86 -13.96 4.74
C GLU A 25 -8.96 -13.23 3.74
N LEU A 26 -7.80 -12.72 4.19
CA LEU A 26 -6.80 -12.13 3.30
C LEU A 26 -6.33 -13.12 2.24
N ALA A 27 -5.99 -14.37 2.62
CA ALA A 27 -5.58 -15.39 1.66
C ALA A 27 -6.68 -15.72 0.62
N VAL A 28 -7.95 -15.73 1.04
CA VAL A 28 -9.08 -15.98 0.14
C VAL A 28 -9.28 -14.81 -0.83
N ARG A 29 -9.27 -13.58 -0.32
CA ARG A 29 -9.51 -12.38 -1.15
C ARG A 29 -8.29 -12.07 -2.03
N ASN A 30 -7.08 -12.36 -1.54
CA ASN A 30 -5.81 -12.07 -2.16
C ASN A 30 -4.86 -13.29 -2.13
N PRO A 31 -4.96 -14.18 -3.13
CA PRO A 31 -4.08 -15.34 -3.23
C PRO A 31 -2.58 -15.00 -3.34
N GLU A 32 -2.24 -13.77 -3.77
CA GLU A 32 -0.84 -13.32 -3.84
C GLU A 32 -0.19 -13.19 -2.46
N ALA A 33 -0.98 -13.04 -1.40
CA ALA A 33 -0.53 -12.97 -0.01
C ALA A 33 -0.44 -14.35 0.67
N LEU A 34 -0.69 -15.46 -0.05
CA LEU A 34 -0.78 -16.80 0.54
C LEU A 34 0.50 -17.21 1.29
N GLU A 35 1.68 -16.95 0.71
CA GLU A 35 2.96 -17.24 1.38
C GLU A 35 3.08 -16.46 2.70
N PHE A 36 2.71 -15.18 2.70
CA PHE A 36 2.69 -14.36 3.91
C PHE A 36 1.75 -14.96 4.96
N VAL A 37 0.56 -15.41 4.59
CA VAL A 37 -0.37 -15.99 5.56
C VAL A 37 0.20 -17.29 6.13
N VAL A 38 0.71 -18.19 5.29
CA VAL A 38 1.26 -19.50 5.71
C VAL A 38 2.42 -19.39 6.68
N ARG A 39 3.25 -18.35 6.57
CA ARG A 39 4.41 -18.15 7.45
C ARG A 39 4.05 -17.48 8.78
N TYR A 40 2.79 -17.08 8.99
CA TYR A 40 2.36 -16.37 10.20
C TYR A 40 2.70 -17.10 11.51
N PRO A 41 2.40 -18.41 11.70
CA PRO A 41 2.65 -19.07 12.98
C PRO A 41 4.13 -19.09 13.39
N GLN A 42 5.04 -19.05 12.41
CA GLN A 42 6.48 -19.10 12.62
C GLN A 42 7.11 -17.71 12.74
N GLU A 43 6.55 -16.71 12.05
CA GLU A 43 7.18 -15.40 11.84
C GLU A 43 6.41 -14.21 12.41
N LYS A 44 5.23 -14.42 13.01
CA LYS A 44 4.41 -13.34 13.61
C LYS A 44 5.13 -12.46 14.63
N ASP A 45 6.16 -13.00 15.29
CA ASP A 45 6.95 -12.29 16.31
C ASP A 45 8.29 -11.74 15.75
N ALA A 46 8.51 -11.85 14.44
CA ALA A 46 9.70 -11.31 13.80
C ALA A 46 9.71 -9.78 13.89
N LYS A 47 10.88 -9.21 14.17
CA LYS A 47 11.06 -7.76 14.20
C LYS A 47 10.93 -7.21 12.78
N ALA A 48 10.16 -6.14 12.62
CA ALA A 48 10.06 -5.43 11.36
C ALA A 48 11.42 -4.88 10.90
N ALA A 49 11.69 -4.97 9.59
CA ALA A 49 12.89 -4.45 8.97
C ALA A 49 12.96 -2.92 9.08
N ASP A 50 14.18 -2.40 9.15
CA ASP A 50 14.50 -0.97 9.20
C ASP A 50 14.79 -0.36 7.82
N SER A 51 14.73 -1.18 6.75
CA SER A 51 14.93 -0.73 5.39
C SER A 51 14.07 -1.49 4.37
N VAL A 52 13.67 -0.79 3.31
CA VAL A 52 13.02 -1.38 2.13
C VAL A 52 14.03 -1.97 1.13
N GLY A 53 15.33 -1.80 1.38
CA GLY A 53 16.42 -2.17 0.48
C GLY A 53 16.91 -0.98 -0.35
N GLU A 54 17.61 -1.29 -1.44
CA GLU A 54 18.09 -0.29 -2.40
C GLU A 54 16.91 0.44 -3.05
N VAL A 55 16.99 1.76 -3.09
CA VAL A 55 16.00 2.64 -3.74
C VAL A 55 16.70 3.63 -4.65
N GLU A 56 16.07 3.96 -5.76
CA GLU A 56 16.58 4.93 -6.72
C GLU A 56 15.67 6.17 -6.72
N ARG A 57 16.26 7.35 -6.55
CA ARG A 57 15.49 8.60 -6.60
C ARG A 57 14.86 8.77 -7.99
N GLY A 58 13.56 9.09 -8.01
CA GLY A 58 12.74 9.18 -9.22
C GLY A 58 12.11 7.85 -9.63
N ALA A 59 12.54 6.73 -9.04
CA ALA A 59 11.89 5.44 -9.16
C ALA A 59 11.07 5.16 -7.90
N TYR A 60 9.78 4.89 -8.08
CA TYR A 60 8.88 4.60 -6.97
C TYR A 60 8.81 3.09 -6.74
N PRO A 61 9.42 2.56 -5.66
CA PRO A 61 9.43 1.11 -5.43
C PRO A 61 8.01 0.61 -5.19
N LEU A 62 7.70 -0.59 -5.70
CA LEU A 62 6.45 -1.28 -5.35
C LEU A 62 6.65 -2.01 -4.02
N LEU A 63 5.99 -1.53 -2.97
CA LEU A 63 6.04 -2.11 -1.63
C LEU A 63 4.67 -2.72 -1.29
N MET A 64 4.67 -3.92 -0.72
CA MET A 64 3.44 -4.59 -0.28
C MET A 64 3.23 -4.37 1.22
N GLN A 65 2.00 -4.07 1.62
CA GLN A 65 1.65 -3.96 3.05
C GLN A 65 1.79 -5.32 3.77
N TRP A 66 1.61 -6.43 3.04
CA TRP A 66 1.78 -7.81 3.49
C TRP A 66 3.18 -8.38 3.21
N ASP A 67 4.21 -7.55 3.02
CA ASP A 67 5.58 -8.05 2.91
C ASP A 67 6.06 -8.64 4.24
N LEU A 68 6.71 -9.81 4.22
CA LEU A 68 7.20 -10.51 5.42
C LEU A 68 8.11 -9.65 6.30
N ARG A 69 8.77 -8.64 5.71
CA ARG A 69 9.65 -7.72 6.44
C ARG A 69 8.92 -6.84 7.46
N TRP A 70 7.61 -6.65 7.36
CA TRP A 70 6.85 -5.78 8.29
C TRP A 70 5.38 -6.15 8.44
N GLY A 71 4.81 -6.98 7.57
CA GLY A 71 3.37 -7.24 7.49
C GLY A 71 2.76 -7.83 8.76
N TYR A 72 3.55 -8.49 9.60
CA TYR A 72 3.12 -9.00 10.91
C TYR A 72 3.20 -7.97 12.05
N ALA A 73 3.80 -6.81 11.83
CA ALA A 73 3.89 -5.79 12.85
C ALA A 73 2.48 -5.26 13.22
N PRO A 74 2.21 -5.01 14.51
CA PRO A 74 0.92 -4.49 14.96
C PRO A 74 0.75 -3.04 14.52
N TYR A 75 -0.37 -2.72 13.86
CA TYR A 75 -0.70 -1.37 13.43
C TYR A 75 -2.19 -1.09 13.68
N GLY A 76 -2.46 -0.13 14.57
CA GLY A 76 -3.80 0.15 15.05
C GLY A 76 -4.45 -1.04 15.75
N ASP A 77 -5.62 -1.45 15.27
CA ASP A 77 -6.39 -2.59 15.78
C ASP A 77 -6.05 -3.94 15.11
N GLY A 78 -5.03 -3.98 14.24
CA GLY A 78 -4.70 -5.16 13.45
C GLY A 78 -3.22 -5.25 13.07
N LEU A 79 -2.95 -5.88 11.93
CA LEU A 79 -1.60 -6.04 11.41
C LEU A 79 -1.35 -5.06 10.26
N MET A 80 -0.08 -4.71 10.03
CA MET A 80 0.36 -3.97 8.85
C MET A 80 -0.18 -4.56 7.54
N ALA A 81 -0.22 -5.89 7.44
CA ALA A 81 -0.77 -6.59 6.27
C ALA A 81 -2.24 -6.30 5.99
N LEU A 82 -3.02 -5.88 6.99
CA LEU A 82 -4.45 -5.61 6.87
C LEU A 82 -4.74 -4.10 6.78
N ASN A 83 -4.05 -3.32 7.60
CA ASN A 83 -4.35 -1.89 7.81
C ASN A 83 -3.36 -0.94 7.13
N GLY A 84 -2.25 -1.46 6.59
CA GLY A 84 -1.07 -0.70 6.22
C GLY A 84 -1.09 -0.05 4.83
N CYS A 85 -2.22 0.05 4.13
CA CYS A 85 -2.24 0.60 2.77
C CYS A 85 -1.75 2.07 2.71
N GLY A 86 -2.19 2.90 3.66
CA GLY A 86 -1.78 4.29 3.79
C GLY A 86 -0.28 4.46 4.06
N PRO A 87 0.27 3.86 5.13
CA PRO A 87 1.69 3.94 5.44
C PRO A 87 2.57 3.38 4.32
N THR A 88 2.13 2.30 3.67
CA THR A 88 2.86 1.72 2.53
C THR A 88 2.86 2.67 1.34
N ALA A 89 1.72 3.29 0.99
CA ALA A 89 1.64 4.28 -0.08
C ALA A 89 2.54 5.49 0.16
N LEU A 90 2.54 6.05 1.38
CA LEU A 90 3.38 7.19 1.73
C LEU A 90 4.87 6.80 1.79
N SER A 91 5.21 5.60 2.27
CA SER A 91 6.59 5.06 2.23
C SER A 91 7.12 4.99 0.79
N MET A 92 6.31 4.51 -0.16
CA MET A 92 6.68 4.48 -1.59
C MET A 92 6.95 5.89 -2.15
N VAL A 93 6.13 6.88 -1.78
CA VAL A 93 6.34 8.30 -2.15
C VAL A 93 7.66 8.82 -1.60
N VAL A 94 7.91 8.63 -0.30
CA VAL A 94 9.12 9.12 0.36
C VAL A 94 10.34 8.49 -0.28
N CYS A 95 10.39 7.16 -0.39
CA CYS A 95 11.49 6.43 -1.01
C CYS A 95 11.79 6.94 -2.42
N GLY A 96 10.75 7.11 -3.25
CA GLY A 96 10.93 7.56 -4.63
C GLY A 96 11.37 9.02 -4.75
N LEU A 97 10.88 9.93 -3.91
CA LEU A 97 11.28 11.34 -3.97
C LEU A 97 12.65 11.60 -3.34
N THR A 98 12.97 10.94 -2.24
CA THR A 98 14.20 11.23 -1.47
C THR A 98 15.36 10.32 -1.87
N GLY A 99 15.09 9.07 -2.24
CA GLY A 99 16.08 7.99 -2.30
C GLY A 99 16.44 7.42 -0.93
N ASP A 100 15.61 7.67 0.10
CA ASP A 100 15.83 7.16 1.46
C ASP A 100 15.06 5.84 1.68
N GLY A 101 15.77 4.73 1.60
CA GLY A 101 15.23 3.40 1.82
C GLY A 101 14.99 3.03 3.29
N SER A 102 15.28 3.92 4.26
CA SER A 102 15.01 3.68 5.69
C SER A 102 13.55 4.00 6.08
N ILE A 103 12.82 4.72 5.22
CA ILE A 103 11.42 5.07 5.46
C ILE A 103 10.53 3.91 4.99
N THR A 104 10.53 2.84 5.78
CA THR A 104 9.71 1.64 5.54
C THR A 104 8.23 1.89 5.77
N PRO A 105 7.32 1.03 5.26
CA PRO A 105 5.91 1.09 5.62
C PRO A 105 5.69 1.05 7.14
N TRP A 106 6.51 0.27 7.85
CA TRP A 106 6.45 0.19 9.31
C TRP A 106 6.88 1.50 9.98
N THR A 107 7.95 2.14 9.51
CA THR A 107 8.40 3.46 10.00
C THR A 107 7.27 4.49 9.90
N VAL A 108 6.57 4.51 8.76
CA VAL A 108 5.42 5.42 8.55
C VAL A 108 4.24 5.05 9.45
N ALA A 109 3.98 3.76 9.65
CA ALA A 109 2.89 3.29 10.49
C ALA A 109 3.08 3.66 11.97
N GLN A 110 4.30 3.48 12.49
CA GLN A 110 4.64 3.90 13.85
C GLN A 110 4.41 5.40 14.05
N TYR A 111 4.90 6.22 13.11
CA TYR A 111 4.65 7.65 13.12
C TYR A 111 3.15 7.96 13.06
N ALA A 112 2.39 7.27 12.20
CA ALA A 112 0.96 7.48 12.06
C ALA A 112 0.20 7.17 13.35
N ASP A 113 0.55 6.10 14.07
CA ASP A 113 -0.06 5.77 15.37
C ASP A 113 0.31 6.82 16.43
N GLU A 114 1.60 7.17 16.56
CA GLU A 114 2.08 8.15 17.54
C GLU A 114 1.48 9.54 17.33
N ALA A 115 1.30 9.97 16.08
CA ALA A 115 0.74 11.26 15.72
C ALA A 115 -0.80 11.27 15.62
N GLY A 116 -1.46 10.14 15.88
CA GLY A 116 -2.93 10.04 15.90
C GLY A 116 -3.57 10.08 14.51
N TYR A 117 -2.87 9.60 13.48
CA TYR A 117 -3.36 9.45 12.12
C TYR A 117 -4.01 8.10 11.81
N TYR A 118 -4.18 7.24 12.81
CA TYR A 118 -4.96 6.01 12.69
C TYR A 118 -6.42 6.22 13.10
N VAL A 119 -7.33 5.45 12.50
CA VAL A 119 -8.74 5.33 12.87
C VAL A 119 -9.13 3.84 12.90
N ASP A 120 -9.59 3.39 14.06
CA ASP A 120 -10.06 2.02 14.29
C ASP A 120 -11.10 1.58 13.24
N GLY A 121 -10.88 0.40 12.67
CA GLY A 121 -11.72 -0.17 11.61
C GLY A 121 -11.69 0.55 10.25
N ALA A 122 -10.92 1.63 10.09
CA ALA A 122 -10.87 2.41 8.83
C ALA A 122 -9.46 2.59 8.27
N GLY A 123 -8.40 2.44 9.09
CA GLY A 123 -7.01 2.61 8.67
C GLY A 123 -6.53 4.05 8.81
N SER A 124 -5.83 4.57 7.80
CA SER A 124 -5.21 5.91 7.86
C SER A 124 -6.18 7.06 7.59
N LYS A 125 -6.06 8.11 8.41
CA LYS A 125 -6.66 9.42 8.17
C LYS A 125 -6.10 10.07 6.89
N TRP A 126 -6.93 10.85 6.21
CA TRP A 126 -6.48 11.63 5.05
C TRP A 126 -5.44 12.70 5.45
N GLU A 127 -5.45 13.13 6.70
CA GLU A 127 -4.46 14.02 7.28
C GLU A 127 -3.05 13.43 7.28
N LEU A 128 -2.89 12.10 7.29
CA LEU A 128 -1.58 11.47 7.06
C LEU A 128 -1.02 11.85 5.68
N MET A 129 -1.91 11.85 4.68
CA MET A 129 -1.57 12.11 3.29
C MET A 129 -1.31 13.59 3.02
N SER A 130 -1.95 14.49 3.76
CA SER A 130 -1.86 15.94 3.53
C SER A 130 -0.85 16.66 4.43
N THR A 131 -1.00 16.57 5.75
CA THR A 131 -0.13 17.29 6.71
C THR A 131 0.90 16.36 7.35
N GLY A 132 0.56 15.10 7.60
CA GLY A 132 1.47 14.11 8.18
C GLY A 132 2.70 13.85 7.33
N CYS A 133 2.59 13.96 6.00
CA CYS A 133 3.74 13.79 5.09
C CYS A 133 4.89 14.78 5.33
N GLN A 134 4.61 15.93 5.95
CA GLN A 134 5.62 16.96 6.25
C GLN A 134 6.70 16.44 7.20
N HIS A 135 6.36 15.46 8.05
CA HIS A 135 7.34 14.79 8.92
C HIS A 135 8.49 14.15 8.11
N PHE A 136 8.20 13.69 6.90
CA PHE A 136 9.17 13.07 6.00
C PHE A 136 9.79 14.06 4.99
N GLY A 137 9.65 15.37 5.23
CA GLY A 137 10.18 16.40 4.34
C GLY A 137 9.43 16.53 3.01
N LEU A 138 8.15 16.14 2.98
CA LEU A 138 7.30 16.23 1.80
C LEU A 138 6.27 17.35 1.92
N VAL A 139 5.86 17.89 0.77
CA VAL A 139 4.69 18.75 0.64
C VAL A 139 3.64 18.03 -0.19
N ALA A 140 2.41 17.98 0.31
CA ALA A 140 1.26 17.45 -0.41
C ALA A 140 0.37 18.60 -0.92
N ARG A 141 -0.13 18.43 -2.14
CA ARG A 141 -1.12 19.32 -2.74
C ARG A 141 -2.32 18.49 -3.20
N GLU A 142 -3.47 18.74 -2.59
CA GLU A 142 -4.73 18.14 -3.05
C GLU A 142 -5.02 18.57 -4.49
N LEU A 143 -5.41 17.61 -5.33
CA LEU A 143 -5.77 17.85 -6.72
C LEU A 143 -7.26 17.70 -6.94
N PRO A 144 -7.87 18.50 -7.83
CA PRO A 144 -9.17 18.14 -8.38
C PRO A 144 -9.06 16.83 -9.18
N LEU A 145 -10.14 16.05 -9.17
CA LEU A 145 -10.25 14.85 -9.99
C LEU A 145 -10.47 15.23 -11.47
N ASP A 146 -9.37 15.48 -12.16
CA ASP A 146 -9.33 15.83 -13.57
C ASP A 146 -8.14 15.15 -14.26
N ARG A 147 -8.40 14.53 -15.41
CA ARG A 147 -7.41 13.76 -16.18
C ARG A 147 -6.18 14.61 -16.51
N SER A 148 -6.37 15.82 -17.03
CA SER A 148 -5.27 16.66 -17.50
C SER A 148 -4.39 17.14 -16.35
N ILE A 149 -4.99 17.42 -15.19
CA ILE A 149 -4.28 17.84 -13.99
C ILE A 149 -3.45 16.70 -13.41
N MET A 150 -4.01 15.49 -13.35
CA MET A 150 -3.30 14.30 -12.89
C MET A 150 -2.12 13.93 -13.81
N VAL A 151 -2.35 13.90 -15.13
CA VAL A 151 -1.30 13.62 -16.12
C VAL A 151 -0.17 14.65 -15.99
N ARG A 152 -0.50 15.94 -15.95
CA ARG A 152 0.50 17.00 -15.82
C ARG A 152 1.33 16.87 -14.54
N ALA A 153 0.71 16.59 -13.40
CA ALA A 153 1.45 16.41 -12.15
C ALA A 153 2.45 15.25 -12.24
N LEU A 154 2.04 14.11 -12.82
CA LEU A 154 2.92 12.95 -13.01
C LEU A 154 4.05 13.23 -14.00
N GLU A 155 3.78 13.95 -15.10
CA GLU A 155 4.81 14.37 -16.06
C GLU A 155 5.81 15.38 -15.47
N GLU A 156 5.38 16.19 -14.49
CA GLU A 156 6.24 17.07 -13.69
C GLU A 156 6.99 16.32 -12.56
N GLY A 157 6.91 14.98 -12.53
CA GLY A 157 7.59 14.12 -11.57
C GLY A 157 6.93 14.07 -10.18
N GLN A 158 5.69 14.55 -10.05
CA GLN A 158 4.94 14.55 -8.79
C GLN A 158 4.09 13.27 -8.72
N PRO A 159 4.42 12.31 -7.85
CA PRO A 159 3.60 11.11 -7.69
C PRO A 159 2.29 11.48 -6.98
N ILE A 160 1.23 10.69 -7.19
CA ILE A 160 -0.10 11.00 -6.67
C ILE A 160 -0.60 9.85 -5.80
N VAL A 161 -0.85 10.09 -4.52
CA VAL A 161 -1.61 9.12 -3.69
C VAL A 161 -3.10 9.36 -3.93
N CYS A 162 -3.83 8.30 -4.24
CA CYS A 162 -5.29 8.32 -4.35
C CYS A 162 -5.91 7.52 -3.20
N SER A 163 -6.88 8.13 -2.52
CA SER A 163 -7.85 7.42 -1.69
C SER A 163 -8.95 6.91 -2.62
N VAL A 164 -9.17 5.61 -2.66
CA VAL A 164 -10.20 4.96 -3.48
C VAL A 164 -11.25 4.28 -2.61
N GLY A 165 -12.50 4.27 -3.09
CA GLY A 165 -13.60 3.51 -2.50
C GLY A 165 -13.79 2.15 -3.20
N PRO A 166 -14.96 1.52 -3.01
CA PRO A 166 -15.22 0.19 -3.54
C PRO A 166 -15.14 0.12 -5.07
N GLY A 167 -14.51 -0.93 -5.58
CA GLY A 167 -14.33 -1.22 -7.01
C GLY A 167 -13.21 -2.23 -7.26
N ASP A 168 -12.34 -1.97 -8.23
CA ASP A 168 -11.30 -2.90 -8.69
C ASP A 168 -10.16 -3.10 -7.67
N PHE A 169 -9.93 -2.15 -6.78
CA PHE A 169 -8.82 -2.19 -5.80
C PHE A 169 -9.24 -2.75 -4.45
N THR A 170 -10.49 -2.54 -4.06
CA THR A 170 -10.98 -2.84 -2.72
C THR A 170 -12.50 -2.94 -2.72
N THR A 171 -13.06 -3.63 -1.72
CA THR A 171 -14.51 -3.61 -1.45
C THR A 171 -14.90 -2.54 -0.42
N SER A 172 -13.93 -1.82 0.15
CA SER A 172 -14.12 -0.77 1.16
C SER A 172 -13.36 0.51 0.77
N GLY A 173 -12.41 0.96 1.58
CA GLY A 173 -11.48 2.06 1.29
C GLY A 173 -10.07 1.53 1.09
N HIS A 174 -9.26 2.21 0.28
CA HIS A 174 -7.86 1.84 0.04
C HIS A 174 -7.03 3.03 -0.42
N PHE A 175 -5.72 2.96 -0.23
CA PHE A 175 -4.77 3.93 -0.79
C PHE A 175 -3.90 3.26 -1.85
N VAL A 176 -3.76 3.92 -2.99
CA VAL A 176 -2.87 3.51 -4.09
C VAL A 176 -2.02 4.68 -4.54
N LEU A 177 -0.89 4.39 -5.18
CA LEU A 177 0.05 5.39 -5.66
C LEU A 177 0.08 5.41 -7.19
N LEU A 178 -0.15 6.55 -7.82
CA LEU A 178 0.13 6.78 -9.24
C LEU A 178 1.55 7.28 -9.39
N ILE A 179 2.33 6.63 -10.26
CA ILE A 179 3.78 6.88 -10.39
C ILE A 179 4.18 7.40 -11.77
N GLY A 180 3.24 7.42 -12.73
CA GLY A 180 3.51 7.90 -14.07
C GLY A 180 2.37 7.63 -15.03
N VAL A 181 2.59 8.03 -16.28
CA VAL A 181 1.70 7.79 -17.41
C VAL A 181 2.49 7.03 -18.48
N GLU A 182 1.89 5.97 -19.02
CA GLU A 182 2.43 5.14 -20.08
C GLU A 182 1.32 4.81 -21.06
N ASP A 183 1.56 5.00 -22.36
CA ASP A 183 0.57 4.80 -23.44
C ASP A 183 -0.79 5.48 -23.18
N GLY A 184 -0.76 6.67 -22.58
CA GLY A 184 -1.97 7.44 -22.24
C GLY A 184 -2.78 6.91 -21.04
N LYS A 185 -2.24 5.93 -20.32
CA LYS A 185 -2.82 5.28 -19.15
C LYS A 185 -1.94 5.47 -17.91
N PHE A 186 -2.52 5.30 -16.72
CA PHE A 186 -1.82 5.49 -15.45
C PHE A 186 -1.09 4.21 -15.01
N ARG A 187 0.16 4.37 -14.57
CA ARG A 187 0.89 3.36 -13.81
C ARG A 187 0.54 3.47 -12.34
N VAL A 188 0.11 2.37 -11.73
CA VAL A 188 -0.35 2.31 -10.35
C VAL A 188 0.56 1.37 -9.56
N ASN A 189 1.00 1.78 -8.37
CA ASN A 189 1.51 0.90 -7.34
C ASN A 189 0.40 0.71 -6.30
N ASP A 190 -0.20 -0.48 -6.30
CA ASP A 190 -1.19 -0.91 -5.32
C ASP A 190 -0.48 -1.68 -4.19
N PRO A 191 -0.49 -1.16 -2.94
CA PRO A 191 0.22 -1.78 -1.83
C PRO A 191 -0.38 -3.13 -1.39
N ASN A 192 -1.53 -3.53 -1.92
CA ASN A 192 -2.18 -4.79 -1.58
C ASN A 192 -2.17 -5.81 -2.72
N ARG A 193 -1.89 -5.42 -3.97
CA ARG A 193 -2.00 -6.34 -5.12
C ARG A 193 -1.00 -6.05 -6.23
N ARG A 194 -0.11 -7.01 -6.47
CA ARG A 194 0.90 -6.95 -7.54
C ARG A 194 0.26 -6.96 -8.91
N SER A 195 -0.75 -7.81 -9.14
CA SER A 195 -1.45 -7.85 -10.44
C SER A 195 -2.18 -6.54 -10.79
N ASN A 196 -2.57 -5.73 -9.80
CA ASN A 196 -3.08 -4.38 -10.04
C ASN A 196 -1.97 -3.42 -10.46
N SER A 197 -0.74 -3.67 -10.05
CA SER A 197 0.44 -2.84 -10.33
C SER A 197 1.16 -3.21 -11.62
N GLU A 198 0.93 -4.42 -12.14
CA GLU A 198 1.48 -4.93 -13.41
C GLU A 198 0.73 -4.41 -14.65
N LYS A 199 -0.42 -3.76 -14.46
CA LYS A 199 -1.28 -3.27 -15.55
C LYS A 199 -1.33 -1.74 -15.59
N LEU A 200 -1.62 -1.23 -16.79
CA LEU A 200 -1.92 0.18 -17.02
C LEU A 200 -3.42 0.44 -16.89
N TRP A 201 -3.77 1.57 -16.29
CA TRP A 201 -5.15 1.88 -15.95
C TRP A 201 -5.69 3.08 -16.74
N ASP A 202 -6.85 2.90 -17.37
CA ASP A 202 -7.57 3.98 -18.00
C ASP A 202 -8.18 4.92 -16.94
N TYR A 203 -8.11 6.23 -17.19
CA TYR A 203 -8.72 7.24 -16.32
C TYR A 203 -10.20 6.95 -16.05
N ASP A 204 -10.96 6.55 -17.07
CA ASP A 204 -12.40 6.34 -16.95
C ASP A 204 -12.74 5.10 -16.09
N THR A 205 -11.76 4.21 -15.89
CA THR A 205 -11.84 3.10 -14.92
C THR A 205 -11.44 3.56 -13.52
N LEU A 206 -10.37 4.35 -13.38
CA LEU A 206 -9.86 4.83 -12.08
C LEU A 206 -10.77 5.87 -11.43
N ALA A 207 -11.11 6.92 -12.17
CA ALA A 207 -11.73 8.14 -11.64
C ALA A 207 -13.02 7.90 -10.85
N PRO A 208 -13.96 7.02 -11.28
CA PRO A 208 -15.18 6.77 -10.52
C PRO A 208 -14.97 6.22 -9.10
N GLN A 209 -13.81 5.63 -8.83
CA GLN A 209 -13.46 5.01 -7.56
C GLN A 209 -12.69 5.97 -6.65
N ILE A 210 -12.06 7.00 -7.20
CA ILE A 210 -11.25 7.97 -6.44
C ILE A 210 -12.16 8.87 -5.59
N ARG A 211 -11.83 8.96 -4.30
CA ARG A 211 -12.51 9.77 -3.29
C ARG A 211 -11.75 11.06 -2.97
N ASN A 212 -10.43 10.99 -2.98
CA ASN A 212 -9.53 12.15 -2.89
C ASN A 212 -8.14 11.79 -3.45
N LEU A 213 -7.32 12.79 -3.77
CA LEU A 213 -5.99 12.60 -4.34
C LEU A 213 -5.04 13.76 -4.03
N TRP A 214 -3.77 13.43 -3.78
CA TRP A 214 -2.73 14.39 -3.43
C TRP A 214 -1.47 14.14 -4.26
N ALA A 215 -0.92 15.19 -4.86
CA ALA A 215 0.39 15.18 -5.49
C ALA A 215 1.48 15.60 -4.50
N TYR A 216 2.66 14.99 -4.62
CA TYR A 216 3.76 15.21 -3.67
C TYR A 216 5.00 15.84 -4.33
N THR A 217 5.72 16.65 -3.55
CA THR A 217 7.07 17.11 -3.84
C THR A 217 7.93 17.07 -2.58
N LEU A 218 9.23 17.20 -2.74
CA LEU A 218 10.10 17.56 -1.61
C LEU A 218 9.77 18.98 -1.14
N ALA A 219 9.96 19.23 0.16
CA ALA A 219 9.80 20.55 0.79
C ALA A 219 10.96 21.51 0.47
#